data_AF-A0A4Q2DX58-F1
#
_entry.id   AF-A0A4Q2DX58-F1
#
_cell.length_a   1.000
_cell.length_b   1.000
_cell.length_c   1.000
_cell.angle_alpha   90.00
_cell.angle_beta   90.00
_cell.angle_gamma   90.00
#
_symmetry.space_group_name_H-M   'P 1'
#
loop_
_entity.id
_entity.type
_entity.pdbx_description
1 polymer ?
#
loop_
_entity_poly.entity_id
_entity_poly.type
_entity_poly.pdbx_seq_one_letter_code
_entity_poly.pdbx_strand_id
1 'polypeptide(L)' 'MRAIKGILFTCDPAVKQILLAMNEKQSFIIEDLDDYHVVIKADDEYRVRKELDLELEKNTYNQE' A
#
# COMPACT_ATOMS: atom_id res chain seq x y z
N MET A 1 -6.89 -8.26 -24.45
CA MET A 1 -7.42 -8.03 -23.08
C MET A 1 -6.52 -8.78 -22.11
N ARG A 2 -5.75 -8.09 -21.27
CA ARG A 2 -4.93 -8.72 -20.22
C ARG A 2 -5.66 -8.49 -18.90
N ALA A 3 -6.15 -9.56 -18.27
CA ALA A 3 -6.71 -9.50 -16.94
C ALA A 3 -5.58 -9.79 -15.95
N ILE A 4 -5.33 -8.88 -15.01
CA ILE A 4 -4.33 -9.05 -13.97
C ILE A 4 -5.06 -9.41 -12.68
N LYS A 5 -4.64 -10.51 -12.04
CA LYS A 5 -5.17 -10.92 -10.74
C LYS A 5 -4.43 -10.12 -9.66
N GLY A 6 -5.16 -9.28 -8.96
CA GLY A 6 -4.65 -8.45 -7.88
C GLY A 6 -5.77 -8.01 -6.95
N ILE A 7 -5.41 -7.30 -5.90
CA ILE A 7 -6.35 -6.68 -4.98
C ILE A 7 -6.35 -5.18 -5.23
N LEU A 8 -7.54 -4.61 -5.40
CA LEU A 8 -7.74 -3.17 -5.45
C LEU A 8 -7.65 -2.62 -4.02
N PHE A 9 -6.68 -1.76 -3.79
CA PHE A 9 -6.45 -1.12 -2.51
C PHE A 9 -6.84 0.36 -2.61
N THR A 10 -7.86 0.76 -1.85
CA THR A 10 -8.34 2.15 -1.79
C THR A 10 -7.80 2.80 -0.52
N CYS A 11 -7.09 3.93 -0.67
CA CYS A 11 -6.46 4.64 0.45
C CYS A 11 -6.31 6.13 0.16
N ASP A 12 -6.05 6.94 1.18
CA ASP A 12 -5.77 8.37 1.01
C ASP A 12 -4.39 8.61 0.35
N PRO A 13 -4.17 9.79 -0.27
CA PRO A 13 -2.92 10.10 -0.97
C PRO A 13 -1.69 10.02 -0.07
N ALA A 14 -1.85 10.36 1.22
CA ALA A 14 -0.78 10.24 2.22
C ALA A 14 -0.38 8.77 2.46
N VAL A 15 -1.36 7.87 2.58
CA VAL A 15 -1.13 6.43 2.73
C VAL A 15 -0.52 5.86 1.45
N LYS A 16 -0.95 6.32 0.28
CA LYS A 16 -0.35 5.95 -1.00
C LYS A 16 1.14 6.27 -1.06
N GLN A 17 1.58 7.42 -0.54
CA GLN A 17 3.02 7.73 -0.46
C GLN A 17 3.80 6.73 0.40
N ILE A 18 3.21 6.31 1.53
CA ILE A 18 3.81 5.27 2.39
C ILE A 18 3.89 3.95 1.63
N LEU A 19 2.82 3.55 0.94
CA LEU A 19 2.79 2.34 0.12
C LEU A 19 3.83 2.37 -1.00
N LEU A 20 4.03 3.51 -1.67
CA LEU A 20 5.07 3.69 -2.69
C LEU A 20 6.47 3.52 -2.08
N ALA A 21 6.73 4.12 -0.91
CA ALA A 21 8.01 3.97 -0.20
C ALA A 21 8.25 2.52 0.28
N MET A 22 7.21 1.82 0.72
CA MET A 22 7.28 0.39 1.04
C MET A 22 7.55 -0.44 -0.23
N ASN A 23 6.96 -0.05 -1.35
CA ASN A 23 7.12 -0.72 -2.63
C ASN A 23 8.54 -0.56 -3.21
N GLU A 24 9.23 0.55 -2.93
CA GLU A 24 10.65 0.71 -3.25
C GLU A 24 11.54 -0.31 -2.54
N LYS A 25 11.20 -0.69 -1.30
CA LYS A 25 11.92 -1.73 -0.54
C LYS A 25 11.59 -3.13 -1.05
N GLN A 26 10.31 -3.39 -1.34
CA GLN A 26 9.83 -4.68 -1.83
C GLN A 26 8.69 -4.47 -2.83
N SER A 27 8.88 -4.87 -4.08
CA SER A 27 7.88 -4.66 -5.13
C SER A 27 6.62 -5.53 -4.95
N PHE A 28 5.52 -4.89 -4.54
CA PHE A 28 4.19 -5.50 -4.38
C PHE A 28 3.08 -4.79 -5.17
N ILE A 29 3.30 -3.53 -5.57
CA ILE A 29 2.38 -2.78 -6.42
C ILE A 29 2.49 -3.33 -7.85
N ILE A 30 1.34 -3.72 -8.39
CA ILE A 30 1.18 -4.19 -9.77
C ILE A 30 0.95 -2.98 -10.67
N GLU A 31 0.01 -2.12 -10.30
CA GLU A 31 -0.40 -0.98 -11.11
C GLU A 31 -0.90 0.16 -10.23
N ASP A 32 -0.55 1.39 -10.60
CA ASP A 32 -1.05 2.63 -10.00
C ASP A 32 -2.20 3.15 -10.87
N LEU A 33 -3.41 3.24 -10.31
CA LEU A 33 -4.59 3.63 -11.11
C LEU A 33 -4.88 5.13 -11.00
N ASP A 34 -4.91 5.65 -9.77
CA ASP A 34 -5.14 7.06 -9.46
C ASP A 34 -4.61 7.40 -8.06
N ASP A 35 -4.81 8.64 -7.59
CA ASP A 35 -4.34 9.11 -6.28
C ASP A 35 -4.87 8.32 -5.07
N TYR A 36 -5.98 7.60 -5.22
CA TYR A 36 -6.64 6.84 -4.16
C TYR A 36 -6.65 5.34 -4.38
N HIS A 37 -6.38 4.87 -5.60
CA HIS A 37 -6.47 3.46 -5.97
C HIS A 37 -5.15 2.92 -6.49
N VAL A 38 -4.69 1.83 -5.87
CA VAL A 38 -3.54 1.05 -6.33
C VAL A 38 -3.91 -0.44 -6.40
N VAL A 39 -3.33 -1.15 -7.35
CA VAL A 39 -3.49 -2.60 -7.46
C VAL A 39 -2.25 -3.26 -6.88
N ILE A 40 -2.45 -4.15 -5.91
CA ILE A 40 -1.37 -4.90 -5.25
C ILE A 40 -1.47 -6.40 -5.50
N LYS A 41 -0.36 -7.10 -5.33
CA LYS A 41 -0.33 -8.58 -5.33
C LYS A 41 -1.16 -9.12 -4.19
N ALA A 42 -2.04 -10.08 -4.47
CA ALA A 42 -2.91 -10.68 -3.47
C ALA A 42 -2.13 -11.38 -2.35
N ASP A 43 -0.99 -11.99 -2.67
CA ASP A 43 -0.11 -12.65 -1.70
C ASP A 43 0.54 -11.68 -0.71
N ASP A 44 0.66 -10.40 -1.06
CA ASP A 44 1.28 -9.37 -0.22
C ASP A 44 0.26 -8.60 0.64
N GLU A 45 -1.05 -8.76 0.42
CA GLU A 45 -2.11 -7.99 1.10
C GLU A 45 -1.95 -8.00 2.63
N TYR A 46 -1.79 -9.19 3.21
CA TYR A 46 -1.67 -9.37 4.65
C TYR A 46 -0.44 -8.66 5.21
N ARG A 47 0.70 -8.77 4.51
CA ARG A 47 1.96 -8.14 4.90
C ARG A 47 1.87 -6.62 4.79
N VAL A 48 1.38 -6.12 3.65
CA VAL A 48 1.23 -4.68 3.38
C VAL A 48 0.32 -4.04 4.42
N ARG A 49 -0.82 -4.66 4.73
CA ARG A 49 -1.74 -4.14 5.74
C ARG A 49 -1.10 -4.09 7.14
N LYS A 50 -0.42 -5.15 7.55
CA LYS A 50 0.27 -5.19 8.85
C LYS A 50 1.38 -4.15 8.95
N GLU A 51 2.19 -4.01 7.91
CA GLU A 51 3.32 -3.07 7.88
C GLU A 51 2.82 -1.62 7.79
N LEU A 52 1.72 -1.38 7.08
CA LEU A 52 1.06 -0.08 7.04
C LEU A 52 0.49 0.32 8.41
N ASP A 53 -0.21 -0.58 9.11
CA ASP A 53 -0.69 -0.34 10.48
C ASP A 53 0.48 0.05 11.40
N LEU A 54 1.61 -0.67 11.35
CA LEU A 54 2.79 -0.36 12.16
C LEU A 54 3.40 1.02 11.83
N GLU A 55 3.45 1.41 10.55
CA GLU A 55 3.96 2.72 10.14
C GLU A 55 3.01 3.86 10.55
N LEU A 56 1.70 3.61 10.54
CA LEU A 56 0.70 4.55 11.03
C LEU A 56 0.78 4.71 12.56
N GLU A 57 0.87 3.60 13.31
CA GLU A 57 1.03 3.61 14.77
C GLU A 57 2.29 4.38 15.21
N LYS A 58 3.44 4.15 14.55
CA LYS A 58 4.67 4.91 14.82
C LYS A 58 4.52 6.41 14.59
N ASN A 59 3.78 6.80 13.56
CA ASN A 59 3.53 8.23 13.28
C ASN A 59 2.60 8.85 14.33
N THR A 60 1.58 8.11 14.80
CA THR A 60 0.68 8.58 15.85
C THR A 60 1.37 8.68 17.22
N TYR A 61 2.31 7.78 17.54
CA TYR A 61 3.02 7.78 18.82
C TYR A 61 4.05 8.91 18.99
N ASN A 62 4.46 9.59 17.92
CA ASN A 62 5.42 10.70 18.00
C ASN A 62 4.78 12.06 18.31
N GLN A 63 3.48 12.11 18.62
CA GLN A 63 2.76 13.32 18.99
C GLN A 63 2.58 13.52 20.52
N GLU A 64 3.21 12.70 21.36
CA GLU A 64 3.27 12.88 22.83
C GLU A 64 4.65 13.32 23.32
#